data_AF-A0A965G978-F1
#
_entry.id   AF-A0A965G978-F1
#
_cell.length_a   1.000
_cell.length_b   1.000
_cell.length_c   1.000
_cell.angle_alpha   90.00
_cell.angle_beta   90.00
_cell.angle_gamma   90.00
#
_symmetry.space_group_name_H-M   'P 1'
#
loop_
_entity.id
_entity.type
_entity.pdbx_description
1 polymer ?
#
loop_
_entity_poly.entity_id
_entity_poly.type
_entity_poly.pdbx_seq_one_letter_code
_entity_poly.pdbx_strand_id
1 'polypeptide(L)'
;VEPGSIDRVVLDMLAPWECIDAVSEALAPGGVLICYVATVTQLSRVAEEIKATGNYADPEAFESLVRGWHLQGLAVRPEHRMGGHTGFLLTARRLAPGAVLPSFSRRAKPEFSDEDLSVWNPEHLGERSVSEKRLRKSVRSAQSAATAKSQVSDSSEE
;
A
#
# COMPACT_ATOMS: atom_id res chain seq x y z
N VAL A 1 23.67 -6.98 -0.70
CA VAL A 1 23.95 -6.24 0.56
C VAL A 1 24.39 -7.29 1.56
N GLU A 2 25.48 -7.07 2.29
CA GLU A 2 25.92 -8.06 3.29
C GLU A 2 24.84 -8.23 4.36
N PRO A 3 24.54 -9.46 4.82
CA PRO A 3 23.50 -9.67 5.83
C PRO A 3 23.79 -8.91 7.12
N GLY A 4 22.76 -8.29 7.69
CA GLY A 4 22.88 -7.53 8.94
C GLY A 4 23.79 -6.30 8.88
N SER A 5 24.11 -5.79 7.69
CA SER A 5 25.00 -4.62 7.52
C SER A 5 24.26 -3.27 7.53
N ILE A 6 22.93 -3.28 7.46
CA ILE A 6 22.12 -2.06 7.34
C ILE A 6 21.40 -1.74 8.65
N ASP A 7 21.53 -0.51 9.12
CA ASP A 7 20.84 -0.06 10.33
C ASP A 7 19.37 0.30 10.08
N ARG A 8 19.07 0.88 8.91
CA ARG A 8 17.76 1.48 8.60
C ARG A 8 17.40 1.25 7.14
N VAL A 9 16.15 0.88 6.89
CA VAL A 9 15.59 0.77 5.54
C VAL A 9 14.32 1.60 5.45
N VAL A 10 14.19 2.36 4.36
CA VAL A 10 12.99 3.12 4.03
C VAL A 10 12.46 2.60 2.69
N LEU A 11 11.20 2.18 2.67
CA LEU A 11 10.50 1.73 1.46
C LEU A 11 9.43 2.77 1.10
N ASP A 12 9.53 3.35 -0.09
CA ASP A 12 8.53 4.22 -0.70
C ASP A 12 8.21 3.68 -2.09
N MET A 13 7.26 2.74 -2.14
CA MET A 13 6.88 2.04 -3.35
C MET A 13 5.47 1.46 -3.25
N LEU A 14 4.93 0.95 -4.37
CA LEU A 14 3.57 0.43 -4.42
C LEU A 14 3.38 -0.89 -3.67
N ALA A 15 4.41 -1.74 -3.66
CA ALA A 15 4.35 -3.10 -3.10
C ALA A 15 5.53 -3.40 -2.14
N PRO A 16 5.68 -2.66 -1.02
CA PRO A 16 6.79 -2.85 -0.09
C PRO A 16 6.79 -4.23 0.60
N TRP A 17 5.65 -4.93 0.64
CA TRP A 17 5.55 -6.31 1.18
C TRP A 17 6.44 -7.31 0.40
N GLU A 18 6.68 -7.09 -0.89
CA GLU A 18 7.51 -7.99 -1.71
C GLU A 18 9.00 -7.94 -1.34
N CYS A 19 9.41 -6.93 -0.57
CA CYS A 19 10.80 -6.72 -0.17
C CYS A 19 11.09 -7.13 1.29
N ILE A 20 10.08 -7.55 2.07
CA ILE A 20 10.24 -7.75 3.52
C ILE A 20 11.30 -8.81 3.84
N ASP A 21 11.41 -9.88 3.05
CA ASP A 21 12.44 -10.91 3.23
C ASP A 21 13.84 -10.38 2.93
N ALA A 22 14.03 -9.70 1.80
CA ALA A 22 15.31 -9.11 1.44
C ALA A 22 15.75 -8.03 2.46
N VAL A 23 14.79 -7.25 2.96
CA VAL A 23 15.04 -6.24 4.01
C VAL A 23 15.38 -6.91 5.33
N SER A 24 14.72 -8.02 5.66
CA SER A 24 14.98 -8.81 6.86
C SER A 24 16.40 -9.37 6.89
N GLU A 25 16.93 -9.79 5.74
CA GLU A 25 18.30 -10.27 5.60
C GLU A 25 19.32 -9.12 5.73
N ALA A 26 19.04 -7.98 5.09
CA ALA A 26 19.95 -6.83 5.09
C ALA A 26 20.03 -6.11 6.45
N LEU A 27 18.93 -6.05 7.21
CA LEU A 27 18.84 -5.30 8.46
C LEU A 27 19.63 -5.96 9.61
N ALA A 28 20.45 -5.16 10.29
CA ALA A 28 21.05 -5.54 11.56
C ALA A 28 19.97 -5.81 12.63
N PRO A 29 20.20 -6.71 13.60
CA PRO A 29 19.37 -6.82 14.78
C PRO A 29 19.14 -5.47 15.47
N GLY A 30 17.88 -5.11 15.73
CA GLY A 30 17.50 -3.79 16.27
C GLY A 30 17.40 -2.68 15.22
N GLY A 31 17.70 -2.97 13.96
CA GLY A 31 17.49 -2.07 12.83
C GLY A 31 16.02 -1.70 12.63
N VAL A 32 15.77 -0.59 11.94
CA VAL A 32 14.40 -0.06 11.75
C VAL A 32 14.01 -0.13 10.28
N LEU A 33 12.86 -0.75 10.02
CA LEU A 33 12.14 -0.66 8.76
C LEU A 33 11.12 0.46 8.86
N ILE A 34 11.07 1.32 7.84
CA ILE A 34 10.06 2.35 7.64
C ILE A 34 9.41 2.13 6.28
N CYS A 35 8.09 2.02 6.22
CA CYS A 35 7.33 1.94 4.98
C CYS A 35 6.45 3.18 4.85
N TYR A 36 6.59 3.89 3.74
CA TYR A 36 5.70 4.97 3.34
C TYR A 36 4.69 4.42 2.33
N VAL A 37 3.40 4.46 2.66
CA VAL A 37 2.33 3.90 1.81
C VAL A 37 1.16 4.87 1.69
N ALA A 38 0.55 4.92 0.51
CA ALA A 38 -0.50 5.90 0.23
C ALA A 38 -1.90 5.43 0.69
N THR A 39 -2.15 4.12 0.76
CA THR A 39 -3.49 3.59 1.08
C THR A 39 -3.51 2.75 2.34
N VAL A 40 -4.68 2.71 2.99
CA VAL A 40 -4.93 1.84 4.16
C VAL A 40 -4.84 0.35 3.83
N THR A 41 -5.13 -0.05 2.58
CA THR A 41 -5.00 -1.45 2.15
C THR A 41 -3.53 -1.85 2.01
N GLN A 42 -2.69 -0.96 1.49
CA GLN A 42 -1.23 -1.15 1.48
C GLN A 42 -0.70 -1.21 2.92
N LEU A 43 -1.14 -0.29 3.79
CA LEU A 43 -0.76 -0.27 5.20
C LEU A 43 -1.09 -1.59 5.91
N SER A 44 -2.32 -2.07 5.74
CA SER A 44 -2.77 -3.36 6.29
C SER A 44 -1.90 -4.52 5.80
N ARG A 45 -1.71 -4.62 4.48
CA ARG A 45 -0.92 -5.71 3.88
C ARG A 45 0.53 -5.73 4.37
N VAL A 46 1.17 -4.57 4.48
CA VAL A 46 2.54 -4.49 5.01
C VAL A 46 2.62 -4.90 6.47
N ALA A 47 1.66 -4.46 7.28
CA ALA A 47 1.64 -4.80 8.71
C ALA A 47 1.50 -6.33 8.91
N GLU A 48 0.62 -6.97 8.16
CA GLU A 48 0.42 -8.42 8.25
C GLU A 48 1.62 -9.21 7.70
N GLU A 49 2.24 -8.78 6.60
CA GLU A 49 3.46 -9.40 6.08
C GLU A 49 4.60 -9.35 7.11
N ILE A 50 4.81 -8.18 7.73
CA ILE A 50 5.82 -8.00 8.79
C ILE A 50 5.54 -8.93 9.97
N LYS A 51 4.29 -9.04 10.42
CA LYS A 51 3.91 -9.96 11.52
C LYS A 51 4.13 -11.42 11.15
N ALA A 52 3.75 -11.83 9.94
CA ALA A 52 3.87 -13.19 9.45
C ALA A 52 5.32 -13.68 9.48
N THR A 53 6.29 -12.78 9.25
CA THR A 53 7.71 -13.14 9.31
C THR A 53 8.21 -13.51 10.71
N GLY A 54 7.53 -13.12 11.79
CA GLY A 54 7.97 -13.36 13.19
C GLY A 54 9.30 -12.70 13.57
N ASN A 55 9.77 -11.80 12.72
CA ASN A 55 11.15 -11.35 12.63
C ASN A 55 11.33 -9.90 13.12
N TYR A 56 10.20 -9.24 13.42
CA TYR A 56 10.11 -7.86 13.86
C TYR A 56 9.27 -7.78 15.13
N ALA A 57 9.48 -6.72 15.92
CA ALA A 57 8.51 -6.29 16.91
C ALA A 57 7.22 -5.81 16.22
N ASP A 58 6.14 -5.68 17.00
CA ASP A 58 4.85 -5.21 16.50
C ASP A 58 5.00 -3.90 15.69
N PRO A 59 4.47 -3.84 14.46
CA PRO A 59 4.57 -2.64 13.64
C PRO A 59 3.68 -1.52 14.20
N GLU A 60 4.21 -0.30 14.19
CA GLU A 60 3.50 0.92 14.57
C GLU A 60 3.23 1.78 13.35
N ALA A 61 1.98 2.20 13.18
CA ALA A 61 1.56 3.01 12.03
C ALA A 61 0.93 4.34 12.47
N PHE A 62 1.23 5.41 11.74
CA PHE A 62 0.66 6.73 11.95
C PHE A 62 0.62 7.55 10.65
N GLU A 63 -0.19 8.60 10.65
CA GLU A 63 -0.20 9.65 9.61
C GLU A 63 -0.06 11.02 10.27
N SER A 64 0.32 12.02 9.48
CA SER A 64 0.46 13.41 9.96
C SER A 64 -0.45 14.34 9.16
N LEU A 65 -1.25 15.13 9.88
CA LEU A 65 -2.08 16.18 9.31
C LEU A 65 -1.46 17.53 9.61
N VAL A 66 -0.99 18.23 8.57
CA VAL A 66 -0.39 19.56 8.68
C VAL A 66 -1.41 20.62 8.32
N ARG A 67 -1.81 21.46 9.30
CA ARG A 67 -2.79 22.53 9.12
C ARG A 67 -2.12 23.91 9.27
N GLY A 68 -2.02 24.63 8.14
CA GLY A 68 -1.50 25.99 8.11
C GLY A 68 -2.38 26.98 8.87
N TRP A 69 -1.78 28.06 9.35
CA TRP A 69 -2.45 29.18 9.99
C TRP A 69 -2.18 30.47 9.22
N HIS A 70 -3.26 31.21 8.95
CA HIS A 70 -3.18 32.56 8.43
C HIS A 70 -2.96 33.53 9.59
N LEU A 71 -1.86 34.30 9.52
CA LEU A 71 -1.44 35.26 10.55
C LEU A 71 -1.30 36.66 9.94
N GLN A 72 -2.39 37.43 9.90
CA GLN A 72 -2.38 38.81 9.39
C GLN A 72 -3.11 39.77 10.34
N GLY A 73 -2.34 40.50 11.17
CA GLY A 73 -2.91 41.47 12.11
C GLY A 73 -3.92 40.81 13.07
N LEU A 74 -5.17 41.28 13.08
CA LEU A 74 -6.27 40.68 13.85
C LEU A 74 -6.88 39.44 13.21
N ALA A 75 -6.54 39.15 11.94
CA ALA A 75 -7.00 37.95 11.25
C ALA A 75 -6.04 36.78 11.54
N VAL A 76 -6.20 36.18 12.71
CA VAL A 76 -5.52 34.95 13.11
C VAL A 76 -6.50 33.80 13.09
N ARG A 77 -6.33 32.87 12.14
CA ARG A 77 -7.20 31.72 11.97
C ARG A 77 -6.53 30.60 11.18
N PRO A 78 -7.01 29.35 11.23
CA PRO A 78 -6.55 28.32 10.32
C PRO A 78 -6.80 28.68 8.85
N GLU A 79 -5.97 28.16 7.96
CA GLU A 79 -6.18 28.26 6.52
C GLU A 79 -7.47 27.55 6.08
N HIS A 80 -8.08 28.03 5.00
CA HIS A 80 -9.35 27.48 4.48
C HIS A 80 -9.19 26.14 3.76
N ARG A 81 -7.99 25.85 3.26
CA ARG A 81 -7.66 24.60 2.57
C ARG A 81 -6.43 23.99 3.24
N MET A 82 -6.40 22.68 3.31
CA MET A 82 -5.22 21.91 3.70
C MET A 82 -5.18 20.63 2.88
N GLY A 83 -3.99 20.03 2.76
CA GLY A 83 -3.87 18.65 2.32
C GLY A 83 -4.44 17.74 3.40
N GLY A 84 -5.50 17.00 3.06
CA GLY A 84 -6.19 16.11 4.00
C GLY A 84 -5.53 14.75 4.18
N HIS A 85 -4.67 14.36 3.22
CA HIS A 85 -3.97 13.09 3.21
C HIS A 85 -2.74 13.18 2.31
N THR A 86 -1.69 12.44 2.65
CA THR A 86 -0.53 12.23 1.77
C THR A 86 -0.15 10.74 1.76
N GLY A 87 0.01 10.17 2.95
CA GLY A 87 0.37 8.78 3.14
C GLY A 87 0.51 8.45 4.62
N PHE A 88 0.68 7.17 4.90
CA PHE A 88 0.95 6.60 6.20
C PHE A 88 2.43 6.24 6.31
N LEU A 89 2.96 6.36 7.52
CA LEU A 89 4.24 5.78 7.90
C LEU A 89 3.97 4.57 8.78
N LEU A 90 4.56 3.44 8.41
CA LEU A 90 4.63 2.24 9.24
C LEU A 90 6.09 2.02 9.64
N THR A 91 6.34 1.73 10.91
CA THR A 91 7.67 1.43 11.43
C THR A 91 7.68 0.10 12.15
N ALA A 92 8.76 -0.66 12.00
CA ALA A 92 8.97 -1.92 12.71
C ALA A 92 10.45 -2.09 13.06
N ARG A 93 10.74 -2.66 14.23
CA ARG A 93 12.12 -2.96 14.65
C ARG A 93 12.46 -4.43 14.43
N ARG A 94 13.59 -4.69 13.77
CA ARG A 94 14.12 -6.02 13.54
C ARG A 94 14.49 -6.67 14.87
N LEU A 95 14.04 -7.91 15.08
CA LEU A 95 14.42 -8.72 16.22
C LEU A 95 15.79 -9.36 16.00
N ALA A 96 16.48 -9.67 17.10
CA ALA A 96 17.64 -10.55 17.02
C ALA A 96 17.20 -11.97 16.62
N PRO A 97 18.03 -12.74 15.88
CA PRO A 97 17.73 -14.12 15.56
C PRO A 97 17.38 -14.94 16.81
N GLY A 98 16.24 -15.63 16.79
CA GLY A 98 15.77 -16.43 17.92
C GLY A 98 15.21 -15.64 19.11
N ALA A 99 15.06 -14.32 19.00
CA ALA A 99 14.39 -13.54 20.03
C ALA A 99 12.90 -13.90 20.09
N VAL A 100 12.41 -14.18 21.30
CA VAL A 100 11.00 -14.43 21.56
C VAL A 100 10.41 -13.20 22.23
N LEU A 101 9.33 -12.66 21.65
CA LEU A 101 8.64 -11.53 22.24
C LEU A 101 7.92 -11.96 23.53
N PRO A 102 7.95 -11.12 24.59
CA PRO A 102 7.18 -11.39 25.80
C PRO A 102 5.68 -11.40 25.48
N SER A 103 5.00 -12.49 25.84
CA SER A 103 3.54 -12.57 25.71
C SER A 103 2.87 -11.79 26.85
N PHE A 104 2.48 -10.56 26.58
CA PHE A 104 1.60 -9.84 27.48
C PHE A 104 0.19 -10.37 27.28
N SER A 105 -0.29 -11.20 28.22
CA SER A 105 -1.69 -11.65 28.27
C SER A 105 -2.61 -10.44 28.44
N ARG A 106 -2.91 -9.75 27.34
CA ARG A 106 -4.16 -9.00 27.22
C ARG A 106 -5.21 -10.02 26.80
N ARG A 107 -6.45 -9.82 27.25
CA ARG A 107 -7.62 -10.48 26.64
C ARG A 107 -7.48 -10.32 25.13
N ALA A 108 -7.06 -11.38 24.45
CA ALA A 108 -6.97 -11.39 23.01
C ALA A 108 -8.39 -11.08 22.52
N LYS A 109 -8.55 -9.97 21.80
CA LYS A 109 -9.70 -9.87 20.90
C LYS A 109 -9.62 -11.09 19.99
N PRO A 110 -10.76 -11.73 19.65
CA PRO A 110 -10.75 -12.90 18.80
C PRO A 110 -9.88 -12.62 17.56
N GLU A 111 -8.94 -13.52 17.27
CA GLU A 111 -8.25 -13.52 15.99
C GLU A 111 -9.32 -13.57 14.91
N PHE A 112 -9.23 -12.65 13.95
CA PHE A 112 -10.13 -12.64 12.80
C PHE A 112 -9.89 -13.92 12.02
N SER A 113 -10.95 -14.60 11.58
CA SER A 113 -10.80 -15.81 10.78
C SER A 113 -10.12 -15.47 9.45
N ASP A 114 -9.48 -16.45 8.80
CA ASP A 114 -8.96 -16.29 7.44
C ASP A 114 -10.04 -15.81 6.45
N GLU A 115 -11.30 -16.21 6.71
CA GLU A 115 -12.47 -15.73 5.99
C GLU A 115 -12.71 -14.23 6.21
N ASP A 116 -12.59 -13.72 7.44
CA ASP A 116 -12.72 -12.28 7.77
C ASP A 116 -11.59 -11.44 7.16
N LEU A 117 -10.37 -11.96 7.14
CA LEU A 117 -9.19 -11.32 6.54
C LEU A 117 -9.31 -11.28 5.00
N SER A 118 -9.82 -12.36 4.40
CA SER A 118 -10.00 -12.46 2.95
C SER A 118 -10.94 -11.39 2.37
N VAL A 119 -11.93 -10.93 3.14
CA VAL A 119 -12.88 -9.87 2.71
C VAL A 119 -12.19 -8.54 2.41
N TRP A 120 -11.04 -8.26 3.03
CA TRP A 120 -10.29 -7.00 2.90
C TRP A 120 -9.05 -7.08 2.00
N ASN A 121 -8.71 -8.25 1.48
CA ASN A 121 -7.57 -8.43 0.58
C ASN A 121 -7.93 -7.95 -0.85
N PRO A 122 -7.11 -7.09 -1.49
CA PRO A 122 -7.31 -6.66 -2.88
C PRO A 122 -7.58 -7.78 -3.90
N GLU A 123 -7.08 -9.00 -3.67
CA GLU A 123 -7.32 -10.15 -4.54
C GLU A 123 -8.78 -10.67 -4.51
N HIS A 124 -9.53 -10.34 -3.45
CA HIS A 124 -10.94 -10.72 -3.26
C HIS A 124 -11.93 -9.56 -3.38
N LEU A 125 -11.44 -8.31 -3.41
CA LEU A 125 -12.19 -7.16 -3.92
C LEU A 125 -12.36 -7.37 -5.42
N GLY A 126 -13.34 -8.21 -5.78
CA GLY A 126 -13.54 -8.71 -7.14
C GLY A 126 -13.27 -7.64 -8.18
N GLU A 127 -12.39 -7.96 -9.13
CA GLU A 127 -12.14 -7.09 -10.28
C GLU A 127 -13.49 -6.59 -10.80
N ARG A 128 -13.64 -5.27 -10.96
CA ARG A 128 -14.88 -4.69 -11.49
C ARG A 128 -15.19 -5.37 -12.83
N SER A 129 -16.13 -6.30 -12.82
CA SER A 129 -16.54 -6.98 -14.03
C SER A 129 -17.16 -5.95 -14.97
N VAL A 130 -16.56 -5.79 -16.14
CA VAL A 130 -17.08 -4.88 -17.15
C VAL A 130 -18.42 -5.45 -17.60
N SER A 131 -19.51 -4.74 -17.32
CA SER A 131 -20.86 -5.14 -17.74
C SER A 131 -20.87 -5.55 -19.23
N GLU A 132 -21.62 -6.61 -19.57
CA GLU A 132 -21.77 -7.09 -20.96
C GLU A 132 -22.14 -5.95 -21.93
N LYS A 133 -22.91 -4.97 -21.46
CA LYS A 133 -23.28 -3.79 -22.25
C LYS A 133 -22.06 -2.94 -22.63
N ARG A 134 -21.09 -2.79 -21.72
CA ARG A 134 -19.83 -2.08 -21.98
C ARG A 134 -18.91 -2.89 -22.90
N LEU A 135 -18.79 -4.21 -22.69
CA LEU A 135 -18.07 -5.11 -23.60
C LEU A 135 -18.61 -5.02 -25.03
N ARG A 136 -19.93 -5.13 -25.21
CA ARG A 136 -20.60 -5.00 -26.52
C ARG A 136 -20.36 -3.64 -27.17
N LYS A 137 -20.35 -2.56 -26.39
CA LYS A 137 -20.07 -1.21 -26.90
C LYS A 137 -18.62 -1.06 -27.35
N SER A 138 -17.65 -1.57 -26.58
CA SER A 138 -16.24 -1.59 -26.96
C SER A 138 -15.99 -2.39 -28.22
N VAL A 139 -16.56 -3.60 -28.34
CA VAL A 139 -16.43 -4.43 -29.54
C VAL A 139 -16.98 -3.71 -30.77
N ARG A 140 -18.18 -3.11 -30.66
CA ARG A 140 -18.79 -2.35 -31.77
C ARG A 140 -17.92 -1.16 -32.18
N SER A 141 -17.36 -0.44 -31.22
CA SER A 141 -16.48 0.71 -31.48
C SER A 141 -15.17 0.30 -32.16
N ALA A 142 -14.60 -0.83 -31.77
CA ALA A 142 -13.38 -1.37 -32.38
C ALA A 142 -13.66 -1.87 -33.81
N GLN A 143 -14.80 -2.53 -34.03
CA GLN A 143 -15.22 -2.96 -35.36
C GLN A 143 -15.48 -1.78 -36.29
N SER A 144 -16.20 -0.74 -35.84
CA SER A 144 -16.42 0.46 -36.66
C SER A 144 -15.11 1.17 -37.00
N ALA A 145 -14.16 1.21 -36.05
CA ALA A 145 -12.84 1.79 -36.30
C ALA A 145 -12.02 0.95 -37.29
N ALA A 146 -12.09 -0.38 -37.21
CA ALA A 146 -11.44 -1.28 -38.14
C ALA A 146 -12.02 -1.15 -39.56
N THR A 147 -13.35 -1.14 -39.71
CA THR A 147 -14.02 -0.96 -41.00
C THR A 147 -13.71 0.41 -41.61
N ALA A 148 -13.72 1.48 -40.81
CA ALA A 148 -13.31 2.80 -41.28
C ALA A 148 -11.86 2.81 -41.76
N LYS A 149 -10.95 2.13 -41.05
CA LYS A 149 -9.54 2.03 -41.44
C LYS A 149 -9.35 1.22 -42.72
N SER A 150 -10.13 0.16 -42.93
CA SER A 150 -10.10 -0.66 -44.15
C SER A 150 -10.69 0.06 -45.37
N GLN A 151 -11.73 0.87 -45.18
CA GLN A 151 -12.29 1.70 -46.27
C GLN A 151 -11.34 2.83 -46.68
N VAL A 152 -10.59 3.39 -45.74
CA VAL A 152 -9.56 4.40 -46.03
C VAL A 152 -8.37 3.77 -46.76
N SER A 153 -7.99 2.52 -46.46
CA SER A 153 -6.93 1.82 -47.22
C SER A 153 -7.36 1.49 -48.66
N ASP A 154 -8.60 1.05 -48.87
CA ASP A 154 -9.14 0.76 -50.21
C ASP A 154 -9.24 2.02 -51.09
N SER A 155 -9.61 3.17 -50.50
CA SER A 155 -9.68 4.45 -51.22
C SER A 155 -8.32 5.10 -51.49
N SER A 156 -7.22 4.49 -51.02
CA SER A 156 -5.84 4.96 -51.24
C SER A 156 -5.12 4.21 -52.35
N GLU A 157 -5.72 3.11 -52.85
CA GLU A 157 -5.16 2.22 -53.88
C GLU A 157 -5.88 2.35 -55.27
N GLU A 158 -6.91 3.21 -55.38
CA GLU A 158 -7.46 3.74 -56.64
C GLU A 158 -6.94 5.16 -56.95
#